data_AF-A0A9R0IQG6-F1
#
_entry.id   AF-A0A9R0IQG6-F1
#
_cell.length_a   1.000
_cell.length_b   1.000
_cell.length_c   1.000
_cell.angle_alpha   90.00
_cell.angle_beta   90.00
_cell.angle_gamma   90.00
#
_symmetry.space_group_name_H-M   'P 1'
#
loop_
_entity.id
_entity.type
_entity.pdbx_description
1 polymer ?
#
loop_
_entity_poly.entity_id
_entity_poly.type
_entity_poly.pdbx_seq_one_letter_code
_entity_poly.pdbx_strand_id
1 'polypeptide(L)'
;MEARKNASNTLGFIRAQIPGVKDESELNYYKVCENAYLTIKQSFDQAFDAFIKGDYTLMASDQRITPRVQANCVTIFTMSSVSENPLGSLNERNREMRILITMAIITASFIVP
;
A
#
# COMPACT_ATOMS: atom_id res chain seq x y z
N MET A 1 3.25 12.17 7.07
CA MET A 1 2.07 11.82 6.25
C MET A 1 1.59 10.43 6.66
N GLU A 2 0.31 10.26 7.03
CA GLU A 2 -0.20 8.99 7.59
C GLU A 2 -0.14 7.82 6.58
N ALA A 3 -0.44 8.08 5.31
CA ALA A 3 -0.34 7.09 4.24
C ALA A 3 1.07 6.46 4.12
N ARG A 4 2.11 7.30 4.20
CA ARG A 4 3.52 6.86 4.22
C ARG A 4 3.82 5.92 5.38
N LYS A 5 3.38 6.29 6.59
CA LYS A 5 3.58 5.50 7.82
C LYS A 5 2.85 4.17 7.74
N ASN A 6 1.58 4.17 7.33
CA ASN A 6 0.79 2.96 7.17
C ASN A 6 1.41 2.02 6.13
N ALA A 7 1.83 2.53 4.97
CA ALA A 7 2.52 1.74 3.94
C ALA A 7 3.78 1.06 4.48
N SER A 8 4.61 1.79 5.25
CA SER A 8 5.81 1.25 5.87
C SER A 8 5.51 0.17 6.91
N ASN A 9 4.50 0.40 7.76
CA ASN A 9 4.09 -0.57 8.79
C ASN A 9 3.52 -1.85 8.15
N THR A 10 2.73 -1.73 7.10
CA THR A 10 2.14 -2.86 6.40
C THR A 10 3.20 -3.65 5.62
N LEU A 11 4.18 -2.99 5.00
CA LEU A 11 5.34 -3.65 4.41
C LEU A 11 6.12 -4.46 5.46
N GLY A 12 6.35 -3.88 6.64
CA GLY A 12 7.00 -4.57 7.76
C GLY A 12 6.22 -5.80 8.22
N PHE A 13 4.89 -5.68 8.31
CA PHE A 13 4.01 -6.80 8.64
C PHE A 13 4.12 -7.93 7.61
N ILE A 14 4.02 -7.63 6.31
CA ILE A 14 4.14 -8.63 5.23
C ILE A 14 5.47 -9.38 5.33
N ARG A 15 6.58 -8.65 5.47
CA ARG A 15 7.93 -9.24 5.59
C ARG A 15 8.09 -10.15 6.80
N ALA A 16 7.43 -9.83 7.90
CA ALA A 16 7.45 -10.66 9.10
C ALA A 16 6.69 -11.99 8.93
N GLN A 17 5.71 -12.06 8.02
CA GLN A 17 4.96 -13.30 7.76
C GLN A 17 5.73 -14.27 6.85
N ILE A 18 6.44 -13.76 5.84
CA ILE A 18 7.11 -14.56 4.79
C ILE A 18 7.92 -15.77 5.33
N PRO A 19 8.78 -15.64 6.37
CA PRO A 19 9.57 -16.76 6.88
C PRO A 19 8.76 -17.92 7.45
N GLY A 20 7.51 -17.68 7.87
CA GLY A 20 6.63 -18.69 8.47
C GLY A 20 5.72 -19.42 7.47
N VAL A 21 5.73 -19.00 6.20
CA VAL A 21 4.79 -19.52 5.18
C VAL A 21 5.28 -20.83 4.61
N LYS A 22 4.45 -21.87 4.71
CA LYS A 22 4.74 -23.22 4.17
C LYS A 22 4.09 -23.47 2.82
N ASP A 23 2.95 -22.83 2.56
CA ASP A 23 2.23 -22.97 1.30
C ASP A 23 2.81 -22.05 0.22
N GLU A 24 3.11 -22.60 -0.95
CA GLU A 24 3.74 -21.84 -2.04
C GLU A 24 2.81 -20.77 -2.62
N SER A 25 1.50 -21.03 -2.65
CA SER A 25 0.50 -20.07 -3.14
C SER A 25 0.39 -18.88 -2.19
N GLU A 26 0.32 -19.15 -0.88
CA GLU A 26 0.36 -18.13 0.16
C GLU A 26 1.66 -17.31 0.12
N LEU A 27 2.81 -17.97 -0.11
CA LEU A 27 4.09 -17.26 -0.24
C LEU A 27 4.09 -16.32 -1.45
N ASN A 28 3.56 -16.78 -2.59
CA ASN A 28 3.42 -15.95 -3.78
C ASN A 28 2.52 -14.73 -3.52
N TYR A 29 1.44 -14.91 -2.76
CA TYR A 29 0.56 -13.83 -2.35
C TYR A 29 1.28 -12.77 -1.50
N TYR A 30 2.05 -13.19 -0.49
CA TYR A 30 2.85 -12.25 0.30
C TYR A 30 3.89 -11.52 -0.55
N LYS A 31 4.53 -12.17 -1.52
CA LYS A 31 5.49 -11.53 -2.43
C LYS A 31 4.84 -10.47 -3.33
N VAL A 32 3.66 -10.74 -3.86
CA VAL A 32 2.89 -9.74 -4.64
C VAL A 32 2.54 -8.53 -3.77
N CYS A 33 2.06 -8.78 -2.55
CA CYS A 33 1.77 -7.71 -1.60
C CYS A 33 3.03 -6.95 -1.16
N GLU A 34 4.15 -7.62 -0.94
CA GLU A 34 5.42 -7.00 -0.58
C GLU A 34 5.86 -5.99 -1.66
N ASN A 35 5.85 -6.43 -2.92
CA ASN A 35 6.21 -5.57 -4.06
C ASN A 35 5.26 -4.36 -4.19
N ALA A 36 3.96 -4.59 -3.99
CA ALA A 36 2.97 -3.51 -3.99
C ALA A 36 3.24 -2.48 -2.89
N TYR A 37 3.43 -2.91 -1.65
CA TYR A 37 3.66 -2.00 -0.51
C TYR A 37 5.03 -1.34 -0.54
N LEU A 38 6.06 -1.98 -1.12
CA LEU A 38 7.34 -1.35 -1.40
C LEU A 38 7.15 -0.15 -2.34
N THR A 39 6.43 -0.36 -3.44
CA THR A 39 6.15 0.69 -4.44
C THR A 39 5.29 1.81 -3.86
N ILE A 40 4.24 1.49 -3.08
CA ILE A 40 3.38 2.48 -2.42
C ILE A 40 4.20 3.31 -1.43
N LYS A 41 5.05 2.67 -0.61
CA LYS A 41 5.93 3.38 0.33
C LYS A 41 6.85 4.34 -0.40
N GLN A 42 7.52 3.89 -1.46
CA GLN A 42 8.41 4.72 -2.27
C GLN A 42 7.67 5.93 -2.87
N SER A 43 6.47 5.70 -3.41
CA SER A 43 5.62 6.76 -3.96
C SER A 43 5.29 7.82 -2.90
N PHE A 44 4.95 7.42 -1.68
CA PHE A 44 4.66 8.36 -0.59
C PHE A 44 5.91 8.99 0.04
N ASP A 45 7.08 8.35 -0.03
CA ASP A 45 8.36 8.98 0.32
C ASP A 45 8.66 10.12 -0.67
N GLN A 46 8.55 9.85 -1.98
CA GLN A 46 8.78 10.84 -3.05
C GLN A 46 7.77 11.99 -2.98
N ALA A 47 6.47 11.67 -2.83
CA ALA A 47 5.44 12.69 -2.68
C ALA A 47 5.69 13.59 -1.46
N PHE A 48 6.17 13.03 -0.35
CA PHE A 48 6.49 13.81 0.84
C PHE A 48 7.70 14.73 0.61
N ASP A 49 8.72 14.26 -0.09
CA ASP A 49 9.88 15.08 -0.46
C ASP A 49 9.49 16.22 -1.41
N ALA A 50 8.60 15.95 -2.38
CA ALA A 50 8.05 16.95 -3.28
C ALA A 50 7.20 18.00 -2.52
N PHE A 51 6.36 17.56 -1.57
CA PHE A 51 5.60 18.45 -0.71
C PHE A 51 6.49 19.40 0.10
N ILE A 52 7.57 18.91 0.71
CA ILE A 52 8.51 19.74 1.46
C ILE A 52 9.15 20.81 0.56
N LYS A 53 9.38 20.49 -0.71
CA LYS A 53 9.97 21.41 -1.71
C LYS A 53 8.93 22.36 -2.33
N GLY A 54 7.66 22.23 -1.99
CA GLY A 54 6.56 23.01 -2.59
C GLY A 54 6.18 22.58 -4.00
N ASP A 55 6.70 21.45 -4.50
CA ASP A 55 6.34 20.91 -5.81
C ASP A 55 5.08 20.04 -5.68
N TYR A 56 3.94 20.71 -5.60
CA TYR A 56 2.66 20.03 -5.40
C TYR A 56 2.21 19.22 -6.62
N THR A 57 2.61 19.62 -7.83
CA THR A 57 2.34 18.88 -9.06
C THR A 57 3.04 17.53 -9.04
N LEU A 58 4.34 17.50 -8.69
CA LEU A 58 5.08 16.26 -8.53
C LEU A 58 4.54 15.43 -7.37
N MET A 59 4.25 16.07 -6.21
CA MET A 59 3.61 15.39 -5.08
C MET A 59 2.33 14.66 -5.49
N ALA A 60 1.45 15.31 -6.25
CA ALA A 60 0.21 14.71 -6.73
C ALA A 60 0.47 13.60 -7.75
N SER A 61 1.44 13.79 -8.65
CA SER A 61 1.83 12.79 -9.64
C SER A 61 2.32 11.50 -8.98
N ASP A 62 3.18 11.60 -7.98
CA ASP A 62 3.74 10.45 -7.26
C ASP A 62 2.65 9.61 -6.56
N GLN A 63 1.55 10.23 -6.13
CA GLN A 63 0.44 9.52 -5.50
C GLN A 63 -0.48 8.79 -6.50
N ARG A 64 -0.50 9.17 -7.79
CA ARG A 64 -1.50 8.65 -8.75
C ARG A 64 -1.38 7.16 -9.03
N ILE A 65 -0.18 6.59 -8.88
CA ILE A 65 0.05 5.16 -9.15
C ILE A 65 -0.40 4.26 -7.99
N THR A 66 -0.49 4.81 -6.77
CA THR A 66 -0.72 4.00 -5.56
C THR A 66 -2.04 3.25 -5.53
N PRO A 67 -3.20 3.75 -6.03
CA PRO A 67 -4.44 2.98 -6.05
C PRO A 67 -4.33 1.70 -6.87
N ARG A 68 -3.75 1.79 -8.09
CA ARG A 68 -3.58 0.63 -8.98
C ARG A 68 -2.64 -0.40 -8.37
N VAL A 69 -1.54 0.06 -7.78
CA VAL A 69 -0.56 -0.82 -7.13
C VAL A 69 -1.17 -1.51 -5.90
N GLN A 70 -1.95 -0.78 -5.10
CA GLN A 70 -2.64 -1.32 -3.93
C GLN A 70 -3.63 -2.42 -4.31
N ALA A 71 -4.33 -2.26 -5.44
CA ALA A 71 -5.25 -3.28 -5.94
C ALA A 71 -4.57 -4.63 -6.24
N ASN A 72 -3.29 -4.65 -6.62
CA ASN A 72 -2.56 -5.90 -6.86
C ASN A 72 -2.50 -6.79 -5.61
N CYS A 73 -2.41 -6.19 -4.41
CA CYS A 73 -2.45 -6.93 -3.16
C CYS A 73 -3.89 -7.34 -2.81
N VAL A 74 -4.91 -6.49 -3.03
CA VAL A 74 -6.32 -6.77 -2.69
C VAL A 74 -6.90 -7.95 -3.47
N THR A 75 -6.63 -8.03 -4.77
CA THR A 75 -7.30 -8.96 -5.70
C THR A 75 -7.07 -10.44 -5.35
N ILE A 76 -6.01 -10.73 -4.60
CA ILE A 76 -5.66 -12.07 -4.13
C ILE A 76 -6.65 -12.60 -3.07
N PHE A 77 -7.16 -11.72 -2.22
CA PHE A 77 -7.93 -12.11 -1.03
C PHE A 77 -9.40 -12.39 -1.32
N THR A 78 -9.91 -11.97 -2.47
CA THR A 78 -11.29 -12.27 -2.91
C THR A 78 -11.46 -13.66 -3.50
N MET A 79 -10.36 -14.40 -3.79
CA MET A 79 -10.42 -15.74 -4.40
C MET A 79 -10.21 -16.90 -3.41
N SER A 80 -9.71 -16.64 -2.20
CA SER A 80 -9.34 -17.69 -1.26
C SER A 80 -10.28 -17.68 -0.05
N SER A 81 -11.05 -18.76 0.15
CA SER A 81 -11.95 -19.00 1.30
C SER A 81 -11.19 -19.22 2.62
N VAL A 82 -10.14 -18.44 2.85
CA VAL A 82 -9.18 -18.64 3.94
C VAL A 82 -9.56 -17.69 5.06
N SER A 83 -10.56 -18.08 5.84
CA SER A 83 -11.08 -17.31 6.97
C SER A 83 -10.22 -17.41 8.24
N GLU A 84 -9.11 -18.19 8.24
CA GLU A 84 -8.36 -18.50 9.46
C GLU A 84 -6.84 -18.17 9.43
N ASN A 85 -6.31 -17.55 8.36
CA ASN A 85 -4.88 -17.21 8.24
C ASN A 85 -4.54 -15.73 8.54
N PRO A 86 -3.26 -15.40 8.82
CA PRO A 86 -2.71 -14.02 8.91
C PRO A 86 -3.07 -13.09 7.72
N LEU A 87 -3.56 -13.66 6.63
CA LEU A 87 -4.22 -13.00 5.50
C LEU A 87 -5.41 -12.11 5.91
N GLY A 88 -6.15 -12.46 6.97
CA GLY A 88 -7.24 -11.64 7.51
C GLY A 88 -6.76 -10.28 8.05
N SER A 89 -5.61 -10.24 8.71
CA SER A 89 -5.01 -8.97 9.17
C SER A 89 -4.48 -8.12 8.01
N LEU A 90 -4.05 -8.75 6.91
CA LEU A 90 -3.62 -8.04 5.71
C LEU A 90 -4.81 -7.42 4.95
N ASN A 91 -5.99 -8.03 5.02
CA ASN A 91 -7.22 -7.43 4.48
C ASN A 91 -7.58 -6.10 5.12
N GLU A 92 -7.55 -6.01 6.45
CA GLU A 92 -7.87 -4.74 7.13
C GLU A 92 -6.80 -3.68 6.83
N ARG A 93 -5.52 -4.05 6.84
CA ARG A 93 -4.43 -3.14 6.43
C ARG A 93 -4.60 -2.64 5.00
N ASN A 94 -5.01 -3.50 4.08
CA ASN A 94 -5.34 -3.12 2.71
C ASN A 94 -6.49 -2.13 2.64
N ARG A 95 -7.55 -2.36 3.43
CA ARG A 95 -8.70 -1.44 3.52
C ARG A 95 -8.27 -0.06 4.04
N GLU A 96 -7.52 -0.02 5.13
CA GLU A 96 -6.97 1.23 5.68
C GLU A 96 -6.12 1.97 4.66
N MET A 97 -5.21 1.25 3.98
CA MET A 97 -4.33 1.84 2.97
C MET A 97 -5.13 2.44 1.81
N ARG A 98 -6.22 1.78 1.38
CA ARG A 98 -7.12 2.32 0.33
C ARG A 98 -7.77 3.64 0.75
N ILE A 99 -8.18 3.75 2.01
CA ILE A 99 -8.77 4.98 2.56
C ILE A 99 -7.71 6.09 2.56
N LEU A 100 -6.51 5.80 3.08
CA LEU A 100 -5.42 6.76 3.16
C LEU A 100 -4.94 7.25 1.78
N ILE A 101 -4.86 6.34 0.80
CA ILE A 101 -4.56 6.70 -0.60
C ILE A 101 -5.62 7.66 -1.14
N THR A 102 -6.90 7.33 -0.96
CA THR A 102 -8.01 8.16 -1.43
C THR A 102 -7.95 9.55 -0.81
N MET A 103 -7.73 9.63 0.51
CA MET A 103 -7.60 10.91 1.21
C MET A 103 -6.41 11.73 0.71
N ALA A 104 -5.26 11.09 0.47
CA ALA A 104 -4.07 11.78 -0.05
C ALA A 104 -4.34 12.37 -1.43
N ILE A 105 -4.90 11.59 -2.36
CA ILE A 105 -5.22 12.03 -3.73
C ILE A 105 -6.24 13.17 -3.73
N ILE A 106 -7.32 13.04 -2.94
CA ILE A 106 -8.32 14.10 -2.81
C ILE A 106 -7.69 15.37 -2.25
N THR A 107 -6.86 15.26 -1.20
CA THR A 107 -6.16 16.41 -0.62
C THR A 107 -5.25 17.07 -1.66
N ALA A 108 -4.50 16.28 -2.43
CA ALA A 108 -3.65 16.79 -3.49
C ALA A 108 -4.43 17.56 -4.57
N SER A 109 -5.67 17.13 -4.89
CA SER A 109 -6.54 17.84 -5.85
C SER A 109 -7.05 19.20 -5.36
N PHE A 110 -7.00 19.48 -4.06
CA PHE A 110 -7.31 20.81 -3.51
C PHE A 110 -6.07 21.74 -3.47
N ILE A 111 -4.87 21.19 -3.62
CA ILE A 111 -3.62 21.94 -3.56
C ILE A 111 -3.11 22.26 -4.96
N VAL A 112 -3.19 21.29 -5.88
CA VAL A 112 -2.81 21.47 -7.28
C VAL A 112 -4.01 22.04 -8.04
N PRO A 113 -3.92 23.26 -8.60
CA PRO A 113 -4.99 23.89 -9.38
C PRO A 113 -5.26 23.21 -10.71
#